data_AF-A0A6I1IFI4-F1
#
_entry.id   AF-A0A6I1IFI4-F1
#
_cell.length_a   1.000
_cell.length_b   1.000
_cell.length_c   1.000
_cell.angle_alpha   90.00
_cell.angle_beta   90.00
_cell.angle_gamma   90.00
#
_symmetry.space_group_name_H-M   'P 1'
#
loop_
_entity.id
_entity.type
_entity.pdbx_description
1 polymer ?
#
loop_
_entity_poly.entity_id
_entity_poly.type
_entity_poly.pdbx_seq_one_letter_code
_entity_poly.pdbx_strand_id
1 'polypeptide(L)'
;MKAFPAITLCLLLCTANVHAANYCDSPQRSIVHNKSYDEVMKIATKRDKIRDAECSFTDVILRIQNQEAGIERYPGILLIADAQDERFIVTSRVGAYTIFSYRYNDQRLLQFAMKDHSWEEGEEFQAGAYKITGIKEFKTTTGFPTRLLVVQTFQFYGPK
;
A
#
# COMPACT_ATOMS: atom_id res chain seq x y z
N MET A 1 -25.89 12.73 -58.59
CA MET A 1 -25.03 11.83 -57.79
C MET A 1 -25.29 12.14 -56.32
N LYS A 2 -25.85 11.20 -55.56
CA LYS A 2 -26.14 11.37 -54.12
C LYS A 2 -24.85 11.11 -53.33
N ALA A 3 -24.24 12.18 -52.81
CA ALA A 3 -23.14 12.08 -51.88
C ALA A 3 -23.71 11.88 -50.47
N PHE A 4 -23.59 10.65 -49.94
CA PHE A 4 -23.78 10.36 -48.52
C PHE A 4 -22.57 10.90 -47.72
N PRO A 5 -22.73 11.16 -46.41
CA PRO A 5 -22.54 12.48 -45.83
C PRO A 5 -21.20 12.68 -45.12
N ALA A 6 -20.79 13.94 -44.97
CA ALA A 6 -19.64 14.39 -44.18
C ALA A 6 -19.76 14.13 -42.65
N ILE A 7 -20.68 13.26 -42.22
CA ILE A 7 -20.94 12.93 -40.81
C ILE A 7 -20.07 11.76 -40.34
N THR A 8 -19.54 10.94 -41.26
CA THR A 8 -18.80 9.72 -40.89
C THR A 8 -17.32 9.96 -40.55
N LEU A 9 -16.77 11.15 -40.84
CA LEU A 9 -15.35 11.44 -40.59
C LEU A 9 -15.06 12.11 -39.24
N CYS A 10 -16.09 12.60 -38.53
CA CYS A 10 -15.91 13.25 -37.21
C CYS A 10 -15.94 12.27 -36.03
N LEU A 11 -16.19 10.98 -36.25
CA LEU A 11 -16.17 9.95 -35.21
C LEU A 11 -14.77 9.36 -34.96
N LEU A 12 -13.76 9.75 -35.73
CA LEU A 12 -12.37 9.31 -35.57
C LEU A 12 -11.55 10.12 -34.54
N LEU A 13 -12.14 11.13 -33.90
CA LEU A 13 -11.52 11.83 -32.76
C LEU A 13 -11.95 11.27 -31.40
N CYS A 14 -12.78 10.22 -31.39
CA CYS A 14 -13.07 9.44 -30.19
C CYS A 14 -12.14 8.22 -30.12
N THR A 15 -10.87 8.40 -29.75
CA THR A 15 -10.17 7.36 -28.99
C THR A 15 -9.51 8.02 -27.79
N ALA A 16 -10.22 7.88 -26.68
CA ALA A 16 -9.81 8.03 -25.30
C ALA A 16 -8.38 8.56 -25.10
N ASN A 17 -8.29 9.77 -24.54
CA ASN A 17 -7.38 9.94 -23.42
C ASN A 17 -7.77 8.86 -22.40
N VAL A 18 -7.21 7.67 -22.54
CA VAL A 18 -7.07 6.73 -21.44
C VAL A 18 -6.13 7.46 -20.49
N HIS A 19 -6.67 8.38 -19.70
CA HIS A 19 -6.11 8.62 -18.38
C HIS A 19 -6.16 7.24 -17.75
N ALA A 20 -5.04 6.52 -17.82
CA ALA A 20 -4.89 5.26 -17.12
C ALA A 20 -5.31 5.59 -15.68
N ALA A 21 -6.42 5.02 -15.24
CA ALA A 21 -6.88 5.24 -13.89
C ALA A 21 -5.73 4.83 -12.98
N ASN A 22 -5.21 5.80 -12.22
CA ASN A 22 -4.12 5.55 -11.31
C ASN A 22 -4.52 4.41 -10.38
N TYR A 23 -3.62 3.45 -10.18
CA TYR A 23 -3.96 2.28 -9.39
C TYR A 23 -4.19 2.61 -7.92
N CYS A 24 -3.29 3.41 -7.33
CA CYS A 24 -3.40 3.92 -5.97
C CYS A 24 -3.07 5.41 -5.92
N ASP A 25 -3.65 6.12 -4.96
CA ASP A 25 -3.34 7.53 -4.65
C ASP A 25 -2.05 7.65 -3.82
N SER A 26 -0.94 7.21 -4.41
CA SER A 26 0.38 7.37 -3.79
C SER A 26 0.95 8.76 -4.08
N PRO A 27 1.75 9.38 -3.17
CA PRO A 27 2.26 10.73 -3.37
C PRO A 27 3.30 10.79 -4.51
N GLN A 28 3.56 11.99 -5.05
CA GLN A 28 4.51 12.22 -6.16
C GLN A 28 5.91 11.63 -5.93
N ARG A 29 6.37 11.56 -4.66
CA ARG A 29 7.66 10.96 -4.27
C ARG A 29 7.71 9.43 -4.39
N SER A 30 6.55 8.78 -4.51
CA SER A 30 6.45 7.33 -4.66
C SER A 30 6.71 6.91 -6.11
N ILE A 31 7.48 5.84 -6.33
CA ILE A 31 7.71 5.34 -7.70
C ILE A 31 6.44 4.85 -8.39
N VAL A 32 5.45 4.43 -7.59
CA VAL A 32 4.17 3.92 -8.08
C VAL A 32 3.16 5.06 -8.30
N HIS A 33 3.59 6.32 -8.14
CA HIS A 33 2.77 7.48 -8.45
C HIS A 33 2.37 7.52 -9.92
N ASN A 34 1.08 7.76 -10.16
CA ASN A 34 0.46 7.76 -11.49
C ASN A 34 0.81 6.51 -12.32
N LYS A 35 0.88 5.34 -11.67
CA LYS A 35 1.05 4.05 -12.35
C LYS A 35 -0.24 3.27 -12.36
N SER A 36 -0.50 2.62 -13.48
CA SER A 36 -1.49 1.55 -13.59
C SER A 36 -1.05 0.32 -12.80
N TYR A 37 -1.99 -0.57 -12.50
CA TYR A 37 -1.71 -1.83 -11.79
C TYR A 37 -0.64 -2.65 -12.51
N ASP A 38 -0.76 -2.79 -13.83
CA ASP A 38 0.18 -3.57 -14.64
C ASP A 38 1.60 -2.99 -14.60
N GLU A 39 1.72 -1.66 -14.58
CA GLU A 39 3.02 -1.00 -14.41
C GLU A 39 3.61 -1.28 -13.02
N VAL A 40 2.79 -1.16 -11.96
CA VAL A 40 3.20 -1.49 -10.58
C VAL A 40 3.69 -2.93 -10.52
N MET A 41 2.90 -3.88 -11.00
CA MET A 41 3.24 -5.30 -10.97
C MET A 41 4.49 -5.61 -11.80
N LYS A 42 4.65 -5.00 -12.97
CA LYS A 42 5.86 -5.12 -13.78
C LYS A 42 7.11 -4.59 -13.07
N ILE A 43 6.99 -3.48 -12.34
CA ILE A 43 8.08 -2.90 -11.56
C ILE A 43 8.41 -3.82 -10.37
N ALA A 44 7.39 -4.29 -9.67
CA ALA A 44 7.51 -5.08 -8.45
C ALA A 44 8.11 -6.47 -8.71
N THR A 45 7.57 -7.18 -9.70
CA THR A 45 8.00 -8.54 -10.08
C THR A 45 9.42 -8.61 -10.65
N LYS A 46 9.92 -7.50 -11.22
CA LYS A 46 11.32 -7.40 -11.66
C LYS A 46 12.32 -7.42 -10.51
N ARG A 47 11.92 -6.95 -9.32
CA ARG A 47 12.82 -6.81 -8.17
C ARG A 47 12.70 -7.97 -7.19
N ASP A 48 11.50 -8.51 -7.02
CA ASP A 48 11.22 -9.53 -6.04
C ASP A 48 10.02 -10.39 -6.47
N LYS A 49 9.81 -11.51 -5.80
CA LYS A 49 8.64 -12.36 -5.98
C LYS A 49 7.43 -11.71 -5.31
N ILE A 50 6.77 -10.82 -6.06
CA ILE A 50 5.53 -10.17 -5.69
C ILE A 50 4.38 -10.85 -6.42
N ARG A 51 3.37 -11.31 -5.67
CA ARG A 51 2.25 -12.09 -6.21
C ARG A 51 1.06 -11.20 -6.59
N ASP A 52 0.89 -10.10 -5.88
CA ASP A 52 -0.18 -9.13 -6.08
C ASP A 52 0.22 -7.77 -5.49
N ALA A 53 -0.57 -6.74 -5.75
CA ALA A 53 -0.50 -5.45 -5.10
C ALA A 53 -1.87 -5.08 -4.51
N GLU A 54 -1.88 -4.30 -3.44
CA GLU A 54 -3.08 -3.68 -2.89
C GLU A 54 -2.79 -2.24 -2.44
N CYS A 55 -3.80 -1.38 -2.48
CA CYS A 55 -3.72 -0.01 -1.96
C CYS A 55 -4.14 0.03 -0.49
N SER A 56 -3.58 0.99 0.25
CA SER A 56 -3.95 1.36 1.61
C SER A 56 -3.66 0.29 2.69
N PHE A 57 -2.78 0.63 3.62
CA PHE A 57 -2.57 -0.16 4.84
C PHE A 57 -3.81 -0.13 5.72
N THR A 58 -4.45 1.03 5.82
CA THR A 58 -5.68 1.22 6.58
C THR A 58 -6.76 0.22 6.14
N ASP A 59 -7.04 0.14 4.83
CA ASP A 59 -8.08 -0.76 4.30
C ASP A 59 -7.73 -2.23 4.46
N VAL A 60 -6.46 -2.60 4.25
CA VAL A 60 -5.98 -3.97 4.49
C VAL A 60 -6.19 -4.40 5.94
N ILE A 61 -5.76 -3.57 6.89
CA ILE A 61 -5.86 -3.91 8.33
C ILE A 61 -7.32 -3.94 8.76
N LEU A 62 -8.17 -3.04 8.27
CA LEU A 62 -9.60 -3.04 8.56
C LEU A 62 -10.29 -4.33 8.05
N ARG A 63 -9.98 -4.78 6.84
CA ARG A 63 -10.52 -6.05 6.30
C ARG A 63 -10.10 -7.26 7.13
N ILE A 64 -8.86 -7.27 7.64
CA ILE A 64 -8.39 -8.31 8.56
C ILE A 64 -9.16 -8.26 9.88
N GLN A 65 -9.30 -7.08 10.49
CA GLN A 65 -10.00 -6.90 11.77
C GLN A 65 -11.49 -7.22 11.68
N ASN A 66 -12.12 -6.89 10.54
CA ASN A 66 -13.52 -7.22 10.25
C ASN A 66 -13.72 -8.68 9.82
N GLN A 67 -12.66 -9.49 9.76
CA GLN A 67 -12.70 -10.88 9.30
C GLN A 67 -13.17 -11.06 7.84
N GLU A 68 -13.09 -10.00 7.03
CA GLU A 68 -13.39 -10.04 5.60
C GLU A 68 -12.26 -10.71 4.80
N ALA A 69 -11.03 -10.64 5.32
CA ALA A 69 -9.86 -11.32 4.77
C ALA A 69 -8.97 -11.90 5.87
N GLY A 70 -8.48 -13.13 5.67
CA GLY A 70 -7.50 -13.73 6.57
C GLY A 70 -6.14 -13.06 6.44
N ILE A 71 -5.47 -12.78 7.56
CA ILE A 71 -4.13 -12.16 7.58
C ILE A 71 -3.10 -12.95 6.75
N GLU A 72 -3.25 -14.28 6.65
CA GLU A 72 -2.41 -15.19 5.87
C GLU A 72 -2.40 -14.94 4.36
N ARG A 73 -3.33 -14.14 3.84
CA ARG A 73 -3.42 -13.82 2.42
C ARG A 73 -2.28 -12.89 1.95
N TYR A 74 -1.79 -12.04 2.85
CA TYR A 74 -0.98 -10.88 2.52
C TYR A 74 0.53 -11.11 2.34
N PRO A 75 1.19 -12.12 2.93
CA PRO A 75 2.59 -12.39 2.63
C PRO A 75 2.86 -12.53 1.12
N GLY A 76 3.87 -11.80 0.62
CA GLY A 76 4.22 -11.74 -0.80
C GLY A 76 3.39 -10.74 -1.63
N ILE A 77 2.52 -9.95 -1.01
CA ILE A 77 1.81 -8.82 -1.63
C ILE A 77 2.62 -7.53 -1.43
N LEU A 78 2.55 -6.64 -2.41
CA LEU A 78 3.00 -5.26 -2.31
C LEU A 78 1.85 -4.36 -1.82
N LEU A 79 1.98 -3.75 -0.65
CA LEU A 79 1.07 -2.71 -0.21
C LEU A 79 1.59 -1.33 -0.60
N ILE A 80 0.75 -0.57 -1.27
CA ILE A 80 1.01 0.83 -1.60
C ILE A 80 0.30 1.68 -0.57
N ALA A 81 1.07 2.20 0.38
CA ALA A 81 0.61 3.16 1.36
C ALA A 81 0.25 4.47 0.64
N ASP A 82 -0.97 4.94 0.86
CA ASP A 82 -1.48 6.20 0.34
C ASP A 82 -1.25 7.34 1.35
N ALA A 83 -1.72 8.54 1.02
CA ALA A 83 -1.58 9.71 1.90
C ALA A 83 -2.30 9.54 3.27
N GLN A 84 -3.35 8.72 3.35
CA GLN A 84 -4.05 8.48 4.61
C GLN A 84 -3.23 7.61 5.57
N ASP A 85 -2.38 6.73 5.03
CA ASP A 85 -1.52 5.86 5.83
C ASP A 85 -0.36 6.60 6.50
N GLU A 86 -0.12 7.88 6.18
CA GLU A 86 0.89 8.69 6.90
C GLU A 86 0.49 8.96 8.37
N ARG A 87 -0.76 8.66 8.73
CA ARG A 87 -1.29 8.79 10.10
C ARG A 87 -0.80 7.69 11.05
N PHE A 88 -0.16 6.64 10.55
CA PHE A 88 0.52 5.67 11.39
C PHE A 88 1.79 6.28 11.96
N ILE A 89 1.98 6.14 13.26
CA ILE A 89 3.19 6.63 13.95
C ILE A 89 3.92 5.48 14.62
N VAL A 90 5.23 5.62 14.77
CA VAL A 90 6.00 4.70 15.59
C VAL A 90 5.54 4.80 17.04
N THR A 91 5.20 3.66 17.62
CA THR A 91 4.73 3.57 19.02
C THR A 91 5.64 2.76 19.92
N SER A 92 6.37 1.80 19.36
CA SER A 92 7.31 0.99 20.14
C SER A 92 8.30 0.24 19.27
N ARG A 93 9.35 -0.29 19.89
CA ARG A 93 10.30 -1.23 19.28
C ARG A 93 10.30 -2.54 20.07
N VAL A 94 10.18 -3.66 19.37
CA VAL A 94 10.13 -5.00 19.96
C VAL A 94 11.10 -5.93 19.22
N GLY A 95 12.21 -6.28 19.86
CA GLY A 95 13.29 -7.01 19.19
C GLY A 95 13.76 -6.25 17.95
N ALA A 96 13.88 -6.91 16.80
CA ALA A 96 14.28 -6.30 15.52
C ALA A 96 13.15 -5.59 14.74
N TYR A 97 12.04 -5.23 15.41
CA TYR A 97 10.85 -4.68 14.76
C TYR A 97 10.43 -3.35 15.37
N THR A 98 9.98 -2.43 14.52
CA THR A 98 9.31 -1.19 14.90
C THR A 98 7.81 -1.36 14.69
N ILE A 99 7.00 -0.98 15.67
CA ILE A 99 5.54 -1.10 15.64
C ILE A 99 4.94 0.25 15.31
N PHE A 100 4.21 0.28 14.19
CA PHE A 100 3.42 1.42 13.76
C PHE A 100 1.98 1.23 14.19
N SER A 101 1.37 2.27 14.74
CA SER A 101 -0.04 2.25 15.14
C SER A 101 -0.75 3.51 14.67
N TYR A 102 -2.04 3.36 14.36
CA TYR A 102 -2.93 4.46 14.01
C TYR A 102 -4.29 4.23 14.67
N ARG A 103 -4.81 5.24 15.38
CA ARG A 103 -6.17 5.21 15.94
C ARG A 103 -7.18 5.61 14.86
N TYR A 104 -7.78 4.59 14.26
CA TYR A 104 -8.85 4.75 13.28
C TYR A 104 -10.17 4.86 14.03
N ASN A 105 -10.73 6.07 14.08
CA ASN A 105 -11.88 6.44 14.91
C ASN A 105 -11.68 6.11 16.42
N ASP A 106 -12.67 6.42 17.25
CA ASP A 106 -12.56 6.22 18.71
C ASP A 106 -12.59 4.75 19.14
N GLN A 107 -12.78 3.82 18.20
CA GLN A 107 -13.06 2.41 18.49
C GLN A 107 -11.97 1.45 18.00
N ARG A 108 -11.13 1.82 17.02
CA ARG A 108 -10.19 0.86 16.40
C ARG A 108 -8.75 1.34 16.41
N LEU A 109 -7.86 0.48 16.88
CA LEU A 109 -6.42 0.65 16.74
C LEU A 109 -5.94 -0.23 15.60
N LEU A 110 -5.38 0.38 14.56
CA LEU A 110 -4.75 -0.31 13.44
C LEU A 110 -3.26 -0.41 13.71
N GLN A 111 -2.64 -1.55 13.39
CA GLN A 111 -1.23 -1.78 13.69
C GLN A 111 -0.56 -2.67 12.64
N PHE A 112 0.72 -2.41 12.38
CA PHE A 112 1.62 -3.31 11.66
C PHE A 112 3.04 -3.20 12.21
N ALA A 113 3.90 -4.16 11.87
CA ALA A 113 5.29 -4.17 12.27
C ALA A 113 6.20 -3.97 11.07
N MET A 114 7.27 -3.20 11.22
CA MET A 114 8.34 -3.10 10.22
C MET A 114 9.62 -3.74 10.76
N LYS A 115 10.31 -4.53 9.94
CA LYS A 115 11.63 -5.08 10.29
C LYS A 115 12.75 -4.06 10.03
N ASP A 116 12.70 -2.94 10.73
CA ASP A 116 13.65 -1.82 10.65
C ASP A 116 13.60 -1.03 11.97
N HIS A 117 14.71 -0.43 12.38
CA HIS A 117 14.84 0.42 13.58
C HIS A 117 15.26 1.86 13.26
N SER A 118 15.36 2.21 11.97
CA SER A 118 15.76 3.56 11.56
C SER A 118 14.78 4.67 11.94
N TRP A 119 13.58 4.30 12.39
CA TRP A 119 12.48 5.22 12.72
C TRP A 119 12.39 5.50 14.21
N GLU A 120 12.30 6.77 14.60
CA GLU A 120 12.19 7.21 15.99
C GLU A 120 10.75 7.14 16.52
N GLU A 121 10.57 7.05 17.84
CA GLU A 121 9.23 7.05 18.44
C GLU A 121 8.48 8.35 18.12
N GLY A 122 7.22 8.24 17.71
CA GLY A 122 6.42 9.38 17.22
C GLY A 122 6.67 9.75 15.76
N GLU A 123 7.65 9.16 15.07
CA GLU A 123 7.86 9.42 13.65
C GLU A 123 6.69 8.89 12.81
N GLU A 124 6.23 9.71 11.86
CA GLU A 124 5.13 9.41 10.94
C GLU A 124 5.59 8.42 9.87
N PHE A 125 4.76 7.44 9.59
CA PHE A 125 4.96 6.52 8.48
C PHE A 125 4.92 7.28 7.15
N GLN A 126 5.71 6.85 6.18
CA GLN A 126 5.78 7.51 4.88
C GLN A 126 4.90 6.77 3.87
N ALA A 127 4.08 7.49 3.11
CA ALA A 127 3.37 6.88 2.00
C ALA A 127 4.37 6.40 0.92
N GLY A 128 4.08 5.26 0.29
CA GLY A 128 5.03 4.57 -0.57
C GLY A 128 4.75 3.08 -0.72
N ALA A 129 5.68 2.36 -1.36
CA ALA A 129 5.53 0.94 -1.63
C ALA A 129 6.25 0.08 -0.56
N TYR A 130 5.53 -0.90 -0.01
CA TYR A 130 5.99 -1.76 1.07
C TYR A 130 5.66 -3.21 0.77
N LYS A 131 6.63 -4.10 0.97
CA LYS A 131 6.43 -5.53 0.80
C LYS A 131 5.97 -6.13 2.11
N ILE A 132 4.91 -6.94 2.07
CA ILE A 132 4.54 -7.79 3.19
C ILE A 132 5.43 -9.03 3.17
N THR A 133 6.34 -9.10 4.13
CA THR A 133 7.33 -10.18 4.22
C THR A 133 6.83 -11.39 4.98
N GLY A 134 5.78 -11.22 5.79
CA GLY A 134 5.21 -12.29 6.58
C GLY A 134 4.29 -11.75 7.67
N ILE A 135 4.03 -12.62 8.65
CA ILE A 135 3.22 -12.31 9.82
C ILE A 135 4.03 -12.70 11.04
N LYS A 136 3.93 -11.90 12.09
CA LYS A 136 4.60 -12.20 13.35
C LYS A 136 3.68 -11.95 14.52
N GLU A 137 3.77 -12.84 15.50
CA GLU A 137 3.12 -12.66 16.79
C GLU A 137 4.01 -11.85 17.72
N PHE A 138 3.41 -10.86 18.38
CA PHE A 138 4.02 -10.01 19.37
C PHE A 138 3.24 -10.13 20.68
N LYS A 139 3.96 -10.17 21.81
CA LYS A 139 3.32 -10.10 23.13
C LYS A 139 3.06 -8.64 23.47
N THR A 140 1.82 -8.28 23.75
CA THR A 140 1.48 -6.93 24.24
C THR A 140 1.93 -6.75 25.69
N THR A 141 1.94 -5.50 26.17
CA THR A 141 2.16 -5.16 27.58
C THR A 141 1.13 -5.80 28.52
N THR A 142 -0.07 -6.10 28.01
CA THR A 142 -1.14 -6.80 28.73
C THR A 142 -1.01 -8.32 28.69
N GLY A 143 0.03 -8.85 28.03
CA GLY A 143 0.31 -10.29 27.93
C GLY A 143 -0.48 -11.03 26.85
N PHE A 144 -1.38 -10.35 26.13
CA PHE A 144 -2.13 -10.95 25.03
C PHE A 144 -1.29 -10.95 23.73
N PRO A 145 -1.28 -12.06 22.97
CA PRO A 145 -0.61 -12.09 21.68
C PRO A 145 -1.39 -11.26 20.65
N THR A 146 -0.68 -10.46 19.86
CA THR A 146 -1.21 -9.80 18.67
C THR A 146 -0.43 -10.25 17.44
N ARG A 147 -1.14 -10.57 16.35
CA ARG A 147 -0.55 -11.00 15.09
C ARG A 147 -0.54 -9.81 14.13
N LEU A 148 0.65 -9.38 13.73
CA LEU A 148 0.81 -8.22 12.86
C LEU A 148 1.42 -8.62 11.53
N LEU A 149 0.99 -7.92 10.47
CA LEU A 149 1.71 -7.94 9.20
C LEU A 149 3.11 -7.37 9.42
N VAL A 150 4.12 -8.07 8.90
CA VAL A 150 5.50 -7.62 8.90
C VAL A 150 5.82 -7.04 7.55
N VAL A 151 6.13 -5.76 7.53
CA VAL A 151 6.45 -5.03 6.32
C VAL A 151 7.93 -4.72 6.25
N GLN A 152 8.38 -4.53 5.02
CA GLN A 152 9.71 -4.04 4.71
C GLN A 152 9.55 -2.98 3.65
N THR A 153 10.29 -1.88 3.79
CA THR A 153 10.41 -0.86 2.76
C THR A 153 10.82 -1.53 1.47
N PHE A 154 9.95 -1.46 0.48
CA PHE A 154 10.24 -1.99 -0.84
C PHE A 154 10.87 -0.83 -1.62
N GLN A 155 12.13 -0.56 -1.30
CA GLN A 155 12.82 0.68 -1.68
C GLN A 155 12.68 0.96 -3.17
N PHE A 156 12.22 2.17 -3.47
CA PHE A 156 12.33 2.81 -4.77
C PHE A 156 12.63 4.30 -4.55
N TYR A 157 13.85 4.64 -4.16
CA TYR A 157 14.20 6.06 -4.02
C TYR A 157 14.28 6.76 -5.39
N GLY A 158 13.63 7.91 -5.52
CA GLY A 158 14.39 9.13 -5.76
C GLY A 158 14.88 9.69 -4.42
N PRO A 159 16.04 10.38 -4.35
CA PRO A 159 16.71 10.71 -3.10
C PRO A 159 15.91 11.71 -2.25
N LYS A 160 16.24 11.75 -0.95
CA LYS A 160 15.84 12.83 -0.03
C LYS A 160 16.22 14.20 -0.59
#